data_AF-A0A8T4MLZ8-F1
#
_entry.id   AF-A0A8T4MLZ8-F1
#
_cell.length_a   1.000
_cell.length_b   1.000
_cell.length_c   1.000
_cell.angle_alpha   90.00
_cell.angle_beta   90.00
_cell.angle_gamma   90.00
#
_symmetry.space_group_name_H-M   'P 1'
#
loop_
_entity.id
_entity.type
_entity.pdbx_description
1 polymer ?
#
loop_
_entity_poly.entity_id
_entity_poly.type
_entity_poly.pdbx_seq_one_letter_code
_entity_poly.pdbx_strand_id
1 'polypeptide(L)' 'MAQQQGISMPSSFGGLMRYNEEYESPFKFSPESIILFVIVIVVFVSVLKIFWPLAAV' A
#
# COMPACT_ATOMS: atom_id res chain seq x y z
N MET A 1 -33.89 -3.32 28.02
CA MET A 1 -34.10 -4.57 27.25
C MET A 1 -34.15 -4.17 25.78
N ALA A 2 -33.03 -4.10 25.04
CA ALA A 2 -32.20 -5.19 24.53
C ALA A 2 -32.97 -6.19 23.65
N GLN A 3 -33.07 -5.90 22.35
CA GLN A 3 -33.09 -6.83 21.22
C GLN A 3 -32.37 -6.04 20.10
N GLN A 4 -31.19 -6.37 19.55
CA GLN A 4 -30.70 -7.64 19.00
C GLN A 4 -31.68 -8.24 18.00
N GLN A 5 -31.86 -7.53 16.89
CA GLN A 5 -32.29 -8.09 15.62
C GLN A 5 -31.14 -7.81 14.66
N GLY A 6 -30.17 -8.71 14.49
CA GLY A 6 -30.46 -10.06 14.02
C GLY A 6 -30.76 -9.94 12.53
N ILE A 7 -29.68 -10.00 11.76
CA ILE A 7 -29.60 -10.04 10.30
C ILE A 7 -30.90 -10.53 9.62
N SER A 8 -31.48 -9.65 8.83
CA SER A 8 -32.32 -10.00 7.68
C SER A 8 -32.21 -8.88 6.64
N MET A 9 -31.04 -8.79 6.00
CA MET A 9 -30.90 -7.92 4.84
C MET A 9 -31.60 -8.60 3.65
N PRO A 10 -32.67 -8.00 3.11
CA PRO A 10 -33.45 -8.61 2.05
C PRO A 10 -32.63 -8.73 0.78
N SER A 11 -32.87 -9.79 0.00
CA SER A 11 -32.20 -10.19 -1.26
C SER A 11 -32.20 -9.13 -2.38
N SER A 12 -32.68 -7.91 -2.10
CA SER A 12 -32.74 -6.76 -2.99
C SER A 12 -31.61 -5.74 -2.76
N PHE A 13 -30.72 -5.96 -1.79
CA PHE A 13 -29.57 -5.08 -1.50
C PHE A 13 -28.25 -5.48 -2.19
N GLY A 14 -28.30 -6.40 -3.16
CA GLY A 14 -27.10 -6.93 -3.85
C GLY A 14 -26.83 -6.38 -5.25
N GLY A 15 -27.73 -5.57 -5.83
CA GLY A 15 -27.66 -5.15 -7.24
C GLY A 15 -26.92 -3.84 -7.51
N LEU A 16 -26.58 -3.08 -6.47
CA LEU A 16 -26.00 -1.73 -6.58
C LEU A 16 -24.90 -1.45 -5.55
N MET A 17 -24.34 -2.47 -4.90
CA MET A 17 -23.09 -2.29 -4.16
C MET A 17 -22.01 -2.06 -5.20
N ARG A 18 -21.77 -0.77 -5.50
CA ARG A 18 -20.83 -0.32 -6.51
C ARG A 18 -19.44 -0.57 -5.93
N TYR A 19 -18.89 -1.74 -6.22
CA TYR A 19 -17.49 -2.09 -5.91
C TYR A 19 -16.46 -1.11 -6.49
N ASN A 20 -16.90 -0.14 -7.31
CA ASN A 20 -16.13 1.01 -7.79
C ASN A 20 -15.95 2.13 -6.74
N GLU A 21 -16.39 1.91 -5.51
CA GLU A 21 -16.00 2.72 -4.35
C GLU A 21 -14.62 2.29 -3.86
N GLU A 22 -13.64 2.29 -4.76
CA GLU A 22 -12.24 2.21 -4.37
C GLU A 22 -11.94 3.48 -3.57
N TYR A 23 -11.84 3.33 -2.25
CA TYR A 23 -11.48 4.39 -1.33
C TYR A 23 -10.22 5.09 -1.86
N GLU A 24 -10.38 6.33 -2.31
CA GLU A 24 -9.26 7.16 -2.73
C GLU A 24 -8.37 7.35 -1.51
N SER A 25 -7.33 6.52 -1.38
CA SER A 25 -6.34 6.67 -0.33
C SER A 25 -5.81 8.10 -0.39
N PRO A 26 -5.86 8.87 0.71
CA PRO A 26 -5.24 10.19 0.76
C PRO A 26 -3.71 10.09 0.56
N PHE A 27 -3.16 8.89 0.70
CA PHE A 27 -1.75 8.58 0.53
C PHE A 27 -1.57 7.62 -0.65
N LYS A 28 -1.49 8.20 -1.85
CA LYS A 28 -1.13 7.53 -3.10
C LYS A 28 0.32 7.87 -3.41
N PHE A 29 1.23 6.92 -3.26
CA PHE A 29 2.58 7.09 -3.78
C PHE A 29 2.54 7.07 -5.30
N SER A 30 3.03 8.14 -5.93
CA SER A 30 3.22 8.13 -7.38
C SER A 30 4.28 7.07 -7.73
N PRO A 31 4.12 6.32 -8.85
CA PRO A 31 5.12 5.36 -9.30
C PRO A 31 6.52 5.99 -9.47
N GLU A 32 6.56 7.27 -9.84
CA GLU A 32 7.79 8.06 -9.94
C GLU A 32 8.54 8.18 -8.60
N SER A 33 7.82 8.39 -7.49
CA SER A 33 8.42 8.45 -6.15
C SER A 33 9.10 7.14 -5.76
N ILE A 34 8.51 6.01 -6.16
CA ILE A 34 9.03 4.67 -5.86
C ILE A 34 10.32 4.43 -6.65
N ILE A 35 10.34 4.81 -7.93
CA ILE A 35 11.51 4.68 -8.80
C ILE A 35 12.68 5.51 -8.26
N LEU A 36 12.42 6.75 -7.84
CA LEU A 36 13.44 7.63 -7.28
C LEU A 36 14.01 7.07 -5.97
N PHE A 37 13.15 6.53 -5.10
CA PHE A 37 13.57 5.90 -3.85
C PHE A 37 14.49 4.69 -4.09
N VAL A 38 14.18 3.84 -5.08
CA VAL A 38 15.04 2.70 -5.45
C VAL A 38 16.41 3.17 -5.93
N ILE A 39 16.47 4.20 -6.78
CA ILE A 39 17.74 4.75 -7.27
C ILE A 39 18.60 5.26 -6.11
N VAL A 40 18.00 5.99 -5.17
CA VAL A 40 18.71 6.53 -3.99
C VAL A 40 19.30 5.39 -3.15
N ILE A 41 18.56 4.31 -2.92
CA ILE A 41 19.05 3.14 -2.19
C ILE A 41 20.23 2.50 -2.92
N VAL A 42 20.14 2.29 -4.24
CA VAL A 42 21.21 1.69 -5.03
C VAL A 42 22.49 2.53 -4.97
N VAL A 43 22.36 3.85 -5.09
CA VAL A 43 23.49 4.78 -4.97
C VAL A 43 24.08 4.72 -3.56
N PHE A 44 23.25 4.76 -2.53
CA PHE A 44 23.68 4.69 -1.14
C PHE A 44 24.44 3.40 -0.82
N VAL A 45 23.93 2.24 -1.25
CA VAL A 45 24.59 0.94 -1.08
C VAL A 45 25.90 0.90 -1.88
N SER A 46 25.93 1.43 -3.10
CA SER A 46 27.14 1.47 -3.92
C SER A 46 28.23 2.34 -3.28
N VAL A 47 27.86 3.51 -2.77
CA VAL A 47 28.75 4.41 -2.02
C VAL A 47 29.29 3.69 -0.78
N LEU A 48 28.43 3.08 0.04
CA LEU A 48 28.88 2.32 1.21
C LEU A 48 29.85 1.20 0.84
N LYS A 49 29.61 0.48 -0.26
CA LYS A 49 30.48 -0.61 -0.72
C LYS A 49 31.84 -0.12 -1.24
N ILE A 50 31.90 1.08 -1.81
CA ILE A 50 33.13 1.72 -2.31
C ILE A 50 33.96 2.30 -1.17
N PHE A 51 33.32 3.04 -0.25
CA PHE A 51 34.00 3.69 0.87
C PHE A 51 34.35 2.72 2.00
N TRP A 52 33.59 1.64 2.13
CA TRP A 52 33.78 0.64 3.16
C TRP A 52 33.72 -0.77 2.55
N PRO A 53 34.78 -1.20 1.84
CA PRO A 53 34.92 -2.56 1.38
C PRO A 53 35.26 -3.47 2.58
N LEU A 54 34.28 -3.73 3.45
CA LEU A 54 34.41 -4.67 4.58
C LEU A 54 34.59 -6.13 4.13
N ALA A 55 34.51 -6.39 2.83
CA ALA A 55 34.73 -7.69 2.20
C ALA A 55 36.10 -7.74 1.49
N ALA A 56 37.13 -7.19 2.12
CA ALA A 56 38.50 -7.64 1.93
C ALA A 56 38.78 -8.77 2.95
N VAL A 57 38.08 -9.90 2.78
CA VAL A 57 38.43 -11.23 3.30
C VAL A 57 38.18 -12.21 2.17
#